data_AF-A0A4S2GS23-F1
#
_entry.id   AF-A0A4S2GS23-F1
#
_cell.length_a   1.000
_cell.length_b   1.000
_cell.length_c   1.000
_cell.angle_alpha   90.00
_cell.angle_beta   90.00
_cell.angle_gamma   90.00
#
_symmetry.space_group_name_H-M   'P 1'
#
loop_
_entity.id
_entity.type
_entity.pdbx_description
1 polymer ?
#
loop_
_entity_poly.entity_id
_entity_poly.type
_entity_poly.pdbx_seq_one_letter_code
_entity_poly.pdbx_strand_id
1 'polypeptide(L)'
;YYMTQNRYLYSNRLALLLEKEGVLDDIKLRISTYFDEFIIDEVQDIAGRDFTFLENLMENPLDMLFVGDFYQHTFDTSRDGKANGTLFDDKKKYEARFTKKGFSIDNTTLQNSWRCSKTICNYINDHIGIEISSNRPAEDDTAIEFVDDEKRIMPILADKNIIKLHYQNGAKFGYCHKNWGETKGEDHYKDVCVMLNKTTAKKRTAGKLSELPPSTKNKLYVAITRARGNVYLINDF
;
A
#
# COMPACT_ATOMS: atom_id res chain seq x y z
N TYR A 1 3.81 30.98 -0.61
CA TYR A 1 4.59 29.74 -0.89
C TYR A 1 4.10 28.56 -0.05
N TYR A 2 3.99 28.69 1.28
CA TYR A 2 3.46 27.63 2.17
C TYR A 2 1.95 27.71 2.44
N MET A 3 1.35 28.86 2.15
CA MET A 3 -0.02 29.20 2.51
C MET A 3 -0.75 29.85 1.32
N THR A 4 -2.06 29.60 1.22
CA THR A 4 -2.97 30.28 0.30
C THR A 4 -3.28 31.71 0.78
N GLN A 5 -3.88 32.54 -0.07
CA GLN A 5 -4.35 33.88 0.33
C GLN A 5 -5.38 33.83 1.47
N ASN A 6 -6.19 32.77 1.54
CA ASN A 6 -7.19 32.54 2.59
C ASN A 6 -6.60 31.94 3.87
N ARG A 7 -5.28 31.91 4.01
CA ARG A 7 -4.54 31.38 5.18
C ARG A 7 -4.64 29.86 5.40
N TYR A 8 -5.00 29.08 4.38
CA TYR A 8 -4.87 27.62 4.41
C TYR A 8 -3.45 27.19 4.07
N LEU A 9 -2.88 26.28 4.86
CA LEU A 9 -1.58 25.67 4.59
C LEU A 9 -1.68 24.57 3.53
N TYR A 10 -0.67 24.44 2.68
CA TYR A 10 -0.55 23.30 1.76
C TYR A 10 -0.02 22.09 2.53
N SER A 11 -0.81 21.01 2.62
CA SER A 11 -0.46 19.79 3.38
C SER A 11 0.88 19.20 2.95
N ASN A 12 1.13 19.10 1.65
CA ASN A 12 2.37 18.57 1.07
C ASN A 12 3.62 19.42 1.33
N ARG A 13 3.48 20.60 1.97
CA ARG A 13 4.58 21.53 2.31
C ARG A 13 4.69 21.80 3.81
N LEU A 14 3.87 21.15 4.64
CA LEU A 14 3.88 21.37 6.09
C LEU A 14 5.23 20.99 6.70
N ALA A 15 5.77 19.83 6.36
CA ALA A 15 7.09 19.38 6.78
C ALA A 15 8.18 20.42 6.46
N LEU A 16 8.20 20.94 5.22
CA LEU A 16 9.15 21.97 4.81
C LEU A 16 8.98 23.28 5.58
N LEU A 17 7.74 23.69 5.86
CA LEU A 17 7.48 24.89 6.66
C LEU A 17 8.06 24.73 8.05
N LEU A 18 7.81 23.61 8.73
CA LEU A 18 8.32 23.34 10.09
C LEU A 18 9.86 23.33 10.12
N GLU A 19 10.50 22.75 9.11
CA GLU A 19 11.96 22.82 8.96
C GLU A 19 12.46 24.27 8.78
N LYS A 20 11.75 25.09 8.02
CA LYS A 20 12.15 26.48 7.73
C LYS A 20 11.93 27.44 8.89
N GLU A 21 10.91 27.20 9.70
CA GLU A 21 10.68 27.94 10.94
C GLU A 21 11.64 27.52 12.07
N GLY A 22 12.46 26.47 11.87
CA GLY A 22 13.47 26.05 12.84
C GLY A 22 12.90 25.38 14.10
N VAL A 23 11.67 24.88 14.04
CA VAL A 23 10.95 24.31 15.20
C VAL A 23 11.14 22.79 15.37
N LEU A 24 12.06 22.18 14.61
CA LEU A 24 12.28 20.74 14.63
C LEU A 24 12.71 20.23 16.02
N ASP A 25 13.61 20.96 16.69
CA ASP A 25 14.08 20.57 18.03
C ASP A 25 12.98 20.70 19.08
N ASP A 26 12.12 21.71 18.97
CA ASP A 26 10.94 21.86 19.83
C ASP A 26 9.95 20.69 19.62
N ILE A 27 9.77 20.24 18.37
CA ILE A 27 8.92 19.09 18.05
C ILE A 27 9.52 17.81 18.65
N LYS A 28 10.82 17.57 18.46
CA LYS A 28 11.52 16.43 19.05
C LYS A 28 11.39 16.42 20.57
N LEU A 29 11.68 17.56 21.22
CA LEU A 29 11.56 17.72 22.67
C LEU A 29 10.14 17.44 23.16
N ARG A 30 9.12 17.95 22.46
CA ARG A 30 7.72 17.68 22.84
C ARG A 30 7.39 16.19 22.73
N ILE A 31 7.81 15.51 21.66
CA ILE A 31 7.56 14.08 21.50
C ILE A 31 8.20 13.30 22.66
N SER A 32 9.48 13.50 22.94
CA SER A 32 10.18 12.77 24.01
C SER A 32 9.80 13.20 25.43
N THR A 33 9.18 14.37 25.60
CA THR A 33 8.64 14.80 26.90
C THR A 33 7.35 14.05 27.26
N TYR A 34 6.51 13.74 26.27
CA TYR A 34 5.16 13.23 26.51
C TYR A 34 4.95 11.77 26.12
N PHE A 35 5.86 11.17 25.36
CA PHE A 35 5.74 9.81 24.88
C PHE A 35 7.02 9.03 25.09
N ASP A 36 6.87 7.80 25.58
CA ASP A 36 7.96 6.84 25.70
C ASP A 36 8.29 6.18 24.36
N GLU A 37 7.29 6.06 23.47
CA GLU A 37 7.42 5.38 22.18
C GLU A 37 6.74 6.17 21.04
N PHE A 38 7.37 6.17 19.86
CA PHE A 38 6.83 6.76 18.63
C PHE A 38 6.62 5.70 17.56
N ILE A 39 5.35 5.37 17.33
CA ILE A 39 4.93 4.31 16.42
C ILE A 39 4.31 4.92 15.17
N ILE A 40 4.68 4.40 14.00
CA ILE A 40 4.08 4.76 12.70
C ILE A 40 3.62 3.49 12.00
N ASP A 41 2.34 3.43 11.68
CA ASP A 41 1.80 2.43 10.76
C ASP A 41 1.80 2.98 9.32
N GLU A 42 1.80 2.09 8.34
CA GLU A 42 1.85 2.42 6.90
C GLU A 42 3.03 3.35 6.52
N VAL A 43 4.20 3.15 7.16
CA VAL A 43 5.39 4.03 7.00
C VAL A 43 5.83 4.19 5.54
N GLN A 44 5.56 3.20 4.69
CA GLN A 44 5.90 3.23 3.27
C GLN A 44 5.15 4.32 2.48
N ASP A 45 4.05 4.88 3.00
CA ASP A 45 3.35 5.98 2.32
C ASP A 45 3.99 7.35 2.61
N ILE A 46 4.85 7.45 3.64
CA ILE A 46 5.56 8.68 3.96
C ILE A 46 6.61 8.93 2.88
N ALA A 47 6.39 9.96 2.08
CA ALA A 47 7.14 10.19 0.85
C ALA A 47 7.52 11.66 0.70
N GLY A 48 8.35 11.95 -0.31
CA GLY A 48 8.70 13.33 -0.63
C GLY A 48 9.42 14.03 0.52
N ARG A 49 9.03 15.28 0.81
CA ARG A 49 9.63 16.05 1.90
C ARG A 49 9.28 15.51 3.29
N ASP A 50 8.13 14.86 3.42
CA ASP A 50 7.70 14.30 4.69
C ASP A 50 8.62 13.16 5.13
N PHE A 51 9.20 12.40 4.19
CA PHE A 51 10.20 11.39 4.52
C PHE A 51 11.49 12.00 5.09
N THR A 52 11.93 13.14 4.55
CA THR A 52 13.10 13.86 5.12
C THR A 52 12.79 14.40 6.51
N PHE A 53 11.58 14.89 6.72
CA PHE A 53 11.14 15.28 8.05
C PHE A 53 11.08 14.10 9.01
N LEU A 54 10.59 12.94 8.57
CA LEU A 54 10.61 11.71 9.36
C LEU A 54 12.04 11.29 9.72
N GLU A 55 12.99 11.32 8.77
CA GLU A 55 14.40 11.03 9.05
C GLU A 55 15.01 11.96 10.09
N ASN A 56 14.55 13.21 10.16
CA ASN A 56 14.95 14.13 11.21
C ASN A 56 14.34 13.69 12.55
N LEU A 57 13.06 13.34 12.60
CA LEU A 57 12.40 12.85 13.81
C LEU A 57 12.99 11.54 14.35
N MET A 58 13.49 10.67 13.47
CA MET A 58 14.19 9.43 13.84
C MET A 58 15.42 9.62 14.74
N GLU A 59 15.95 10.84 14.83
CA GLU A 59 17.12 11.15 15.68
C GLU A 59 16.74 11.47 17.13
N ASN A 60 15.46 11.46 17.47
CA ASN A 60 14.96 11.75 18.81
C ASN A 60 15.26 10.56 19.75
N PRO A 61 15.73 10.77 20.99
CA PRO A 61 16.08 9.68 21.91
C PRO A 61 14.85 9.05 22.58
N LEU A 62 14.05 8.31 21.81
CA LEU A 62 12.95 7.48 22.32
C LEU A 62 12.83 6.19 21.51
N ASP A 63 12.08 5.22 22.05
CA ASP A 63 11.80 3.98 21.34
C ASP A 63 10.90 4.26 20.14
N MET A 64 11.17 3.60 19.01
CA MET A 64 10.42 3.82 17.77
C MET A 64 10.14 2.49 17.06
N LEU A 65 8.90 2.33 16.61
CA LEU A 65 8.46 1.17 15.85
C LEU A 65 7.71 1.63 14.60
N PHE A 66 8.28 1.36 13.44
CA PHE A 66 7.64 1.68 12.17
C PHE A 66 7.24 0.40 11.46
N VAL A 67 5.95 0.31 11.12
CA VAL A 67 5.32 -0.85 10.50
C VAL A 67 4.84 -0.43 9.11
N GLY A 68 5.05 -1.30 8.12
CA GLY A 68 4.62 -1.06 6.76
C GLY A 68 4.97 -2.21 5.82
N ASP A 69 4.36 -2.19 4.64
CA ASP A 69 4.63 -3.14 3.56
C ASP A 69 5.10 -2.36 2.33
N PHE A 70 6.39 -2.44 2.01
CA PHE A 70 7.01 -1.76 0.87
C PHE A 70 6.27 -2.02 -0.44
N TYR A 71 5.73 -3.23 -0.62
CA TYR A 71 5.01 -3.62 -1.83
C TYR A 71 3.54 -3.15 -1.83
N GLN A 72 3.04 -2.55 -0.74
CA GLN A 72 1.74 -1.85 -0.69
C GLN A 72 1.88 -0.32 -0.78
N HIS A 73 3.04 0.21 -1.16
CA HIS A 73 3.17 1.64 -1.47
C HIS A 73 2.23 2.01 -2.62
N THR A 74 1.18 2.78 -2.29
CA THR A 74 0.12 3.18 -3.22
C THR A 74 -0.22 4.67 -3.15
N PHE A 75 0.18 5.34 -2.06
CA PHE A 75 0.00 6.76 -1.83
C PHE A 75 1.32 7.42 -1.42
N ASP A 76 1.40 8.73 -1.63
CA ASP A 76 2.51 9.56 -1.18
C ASP A 76 1.92 10.66 -0.31
N THR A 77 2.40 10.81 0.93
CA THR A 77 1.99 11.93 1.80
C THR A 77 2.40 13.30 1.20
N SER A 78 3.53 13.33 0.48
CA SER A 78 4.00 14.51 -0.23
C SER A 78 4.60 14.18 -1.61
N ARG A 79 4.19 14.98 -2.61
CA ARG A 79 4.77 15.01 -3.97
C ARG A 79 5.38 16.39 -4.28
N ASP A 80 5.78 17.15 -3.26
CA ASP A 80 6.30 18.50 -3.47
C ASP A 80 7.70 18.48 -4.11
N GLY A 81 7.75 18.78 -5.40
CA GLY A 81 8.99 18.86 -6.17
C GLY A 81 9.61 17.48 -6.47
N LYS A 82 10.95 17.42 -6.52
CA LYS A 82 11.72 16.20 -6.81
C LYS A 82 12.31 15.54 -5.55
N ALA A 83 12.00 16.06 -4.36
CA ALA A 83 12.54 15.53 -3.11
C ALA A 83 12.15 14.05 -2.97
N ASN A 84 13.13 13.18 -2.69
CA ASN A 84 12.94 11.74 -2.53
C ASN A 84 12.14 11.05 -3.67
N GLY A 85 12.23 11.56 -4.91
CA GLY A 85 11.45 11.03 -6.04
C GLY A 85 11.80 9.60 -6.48
N THR A 86 12.93 9.07 -6.01
CA THR A 86 13.42 7.69 -6.28
C THR A 86 13.43 6.83 -5.01
N LEU A 87 12.71 7.26 -3.96
CA LEU A 87 12.74 6.63 -2.63
C LEU A 87 12.34 5.15 -2.66
N PHE A 88 11.36 4.81 -3.50
CA PHE A 88 10.76 3.47 -3.59
C PHE A 88 11.23 2.66 -4.80
N ASP A 89 12.30 3.09 -5.49
CA ASP A 89 12.84 2.37 -6.65
C ASP A 89 13.51 1.04 -6.24
N ASP A 90 14.01 0.96 -5.00
CA ASP A 90 14.78 -0.17 -4.49
C ASP A 90 14.54 -0.35 -2.98
N LYS A 91 14.00 -1.51 -2.60
CA LYS A 91 13.68 -1.85 -1.19
C LYS A 91 14.92 -1.79 -0.29
N LYS A 92 16.07 -2.28 -0.75
CA LYS A 92 17.30 -2.28 0.05
C LYS A 92 17.81 -0.86 0.29
N LYS A 93 17.74 0.00 -0.73
CA LYS A 93 18.09 1.43 -0.56
C LYS A 93 17.12 2.15 0.36
N TYR A 94 15.83 1.83 0.29
CA TYR A 94 14.82 2.35 1.19
C TYR A 94 15.11 1.94 2.64
N GLU A 95 15.29 0.65 2.91
CA GLU A 95 15.66 0.10 4.23
C GLU A 95 16.97 0.70 4.76
N ALA A 96 17.95 0.93 3.89
CA ALA A 96 19.22 1.53 4.26
C ALA A 96 19.08 2.97 4.81
N ARG A 97 18.01 3.70 4.47
CA ARG A 97 17.72 5.03 5.06
C ARG A 97 17.42 4.90 6.55
N PHE A 98 16.67 3.88 6.95
CA PHE A 98 16.32 3.61 8.34
C PHE A 98 17.50 3.05 9.12
N THR A 99 18.26 2.09 8.56
CA THR A 99 19.43 1.54 9.27
C THR A 99 20.52 2.58 9.52
N LYS A 100 20.67 3.55 8.61
CA LYS A 100 21.56 4.72 8.80
C LYS A 100 21.13 5.62 9.97
N LYS A 101 19.86 5.54 10.39
CA LYS A 101 19.31 6.22 11.57
C LYS A 101 19.25 5.33 12.81
N GLY A 102 19.83 4.13 12.76
CA GLY A 102 19.93 3.21 13.91
C GLY A 102 18.78 2.21 14.03
N PHE A 103 17.85 2.16 13.08
CA PHE A 103 16.77 1.17 13.09
C PHE A 103 17.27 -0.22 12.72
N SER A 104 16.72 -1.23 13.41
CA SER A 104 16.86 -2.63 13.02
C SER A 104 15.69 -3.00 12.11
N ILE A 105 15.98 -3.58 10.94
CA ILE A 105 14.93 -4.00 10.00
C ILE A 105 14.52 -5.44 10.29
N ASP A 106 13.26 -5.63 10.61
CA ASP A 106 12.64 -6.95 10.74
C ASP A 106 11.78 -7.26 9.51
N ASN A 107 12.26 -8.20 8.70
CA ASN A 107 11.55 -8.73 7.54
C ASN A 107 11.01 -10.15 7.79
N THR A 108 10.94 -10.59 9.05
CA THR A 108 10.67 -11.99 9.44
C THR A 108 9.41 -12.18 10.26
N THR A 109 9.07 -11.25 11.17
CA THR A 109 7.95 -11.44 12.09
C THR A 109 6.57 -11.49 11.41
N LEU A 110 6.35 -10.68 10.37
CA LEU A 110 5.03 -10.51 9.72
C LEU A 110 4.98 -11.08 8.29
N GLN A 111 5.67 -12.19 8.04
CA GLN A 111 5.69 -12.83 6.71
C GLN A 111 4.37 -13.55 6.36
N ASN A 112 3.60 -13.96 7.38
CA ASN A 112 2.41 -14.77 7.20
C ASN A 112 1.13 -13.96 7.40
N SER A 113 0.27 -13.96 6.37
CA SER A 113 -1.05 -13.32 6.40
C SER A 113 -2.07 -14.16 7.18
N TRP A 114 -2.80 -13.51 8.09
CA TRP A 114 -3.99 -14.08 8.73
C TRP A 114 -5.26 -13.91 7.89
N ARG A 115 -5.19 -13.12 6.82
CA ARG A 115 -6.33 -12.81 5.94
C ARG A 115 -6.36 -13.71 4.71
N CYS A 116 -5.25 -13.70 3.96
CA CYS A 116 -5.15 -14.38 2.67
C CYS A 116 -4.97 -15.88 2.87
N SER A 117 -5.67 -16.69 2.08
CA SER A 117 -5.49 -18.15 2.09
C SER A 117 -4.18 -18.57 1.43
N LYS A 118 -3.80 -19.86 1.58
CA LYS A 118 -2.59 -20.41 0.95
C LYS A 118 -2.61 -20.26 -0.58
N THR A 119 -3.73 -20.55 -1.23
CA THR A 119 -3.86 -20.39 -2.69
C THR A 119 -3.66 -18.94 -3.13
N ILE A 120 -4.22 -17.95 -2.41
CA ILE A 120 -4.01 -16.54 -2.74
C ILE A 120 -2.54 -16.14 -2.54
N CYS A 121 -1.92 -16.52 -1.42
CA CYS A 121 -0.51 -16.24 -1.18
C CYS A 121 0.38 -16.87 -2.26
N ASN A 122 0.17 -18.14 -2.61
CA ASN A 122 0.93 -18.82 -3.67
C ASN A 122 0.78 -18.09 -5.01
N TYR A 123 -0.43 -17.67 -5.38
CA TYR A 123 -0.64 -16.90 -6.60
C TYR A 123 0.20 -15.60 -6.62
N ILE A 124 0.26 -14.88 -5.50
CA ILE A 124 1.04 -13.65 -5.37
C ILE A 124 2.55 -13.95 -5.54
N ASN A 125 3.07 -14.99 -4.88
CA ASN A 125 4.47 -15.41 -5.04
C ASN A 125 4.79 -15.76 -6.50
N ASP A 126 4.00 -16.67 -7.08
CA ASP A 126 4.29 -17.28 -8.37
C ASP A 126 4.11 -16.32 -9.55
N HIS A 127 3.11 -15.42 -9.48
CA HIS A 127 2.74 -14.58 -10.62
C HIS A 127 3.14 -13.12 -10.45
N ILE A 128 3.05 -12.56 -9.24
CA ILE A 128 3.35 -11.14 -8.96
C ILE A 128 4.80 -10.96 -8.48
N GLY A 129 5.40 -12.00 -7.90
CA GLY A 129 6.78 -11.96 -7.41
C GLY A 129 6.93 -11.13 -6.14
N ILE A 130 5.95 -11.22 -5.24
CA ILE A 130 6.00 -10.64 -3.89
C ILE A 130 5.92 -11.79 -2.89
N GLU A 131 6.89 -11.85 -1.98
CA GLU A 131 6.97 -12.91 -0.96
C GLU A 131 5.89 -12.70 0.11
N ILE A 132 5.01 -13.70 0.27
CA ILE A 132 3.95 -13.70 1.28
C ILE A 132 3.55 -15.14 1.60
N SER A 133 3.30 -15.46 2.87
CA SER A 133 2.81 -16.76 3.30
C SER A 133 1.46 -16.63 4.02
N SER A 134 0.82 -17.74 4.39
CA SER A 134 -0.48 -17.74 5.08
C SER A 134 -0.39 -18.44 6.43
N ASN A 135 -0.99 -17.84 7.46
CA ASN A 135 -1.23 -18.47 8.76
C ASN A 135 -2.54 -19.28 8.77
N ARG A 136 -3.35 -19.24 7.70
CA ARG A 136 -4.61 -19.99 7.64
C ARG A 136 -4.33 -21.48 7.50
N PRO A 137 -5.14 -22.35 8.13
CA PRO A 137 -4.97 -23.80 8.04
C PRO A 137 -5.34 -24.29 6.64
N ALA A 138 -4.95 -25.53 6.27
CA ALA A 138 -5.09 -26.01 4.89
C ALA A 138 -6.55 -26.22 4.46
N GLU A 139 -7.43 -26.49 5.41
CA GLU A 139 -8.87 -26.66 5.24
C GLU A 139 -9.62 -25.34 5.01
N ASP A 140 -9.00 -24.20 5.33
CA ASP A 140 -9.55 -22.86 5.14
C ASP A 140 -8.92 -22.18 3.92
N ASP A 141 -8.97 -22.87 2.78
CA ASP A 141 -8.47 -22.37 1.50
C ASP A 141 -9.57 -21.72 0.64
N THR A 142 -9.16 -20.86 -0.29
CA THR A 142 -10.05 -20.07 -1.15
C THR A 142 -9.54 -20.08 -2.59
N ALA A 143 -10.36 -19.62 -3.53
CA ALA A 143 -9.99 -19.61 -4.94
C ALA A 143 -9.54 -18.23 -5.42
N ILE A 144 -8.58 -18.21 -6.33
CA ILE A 144 -8.33 -17.09 -7.23
C ILE A 144 -8.58 -17.55 -8.67
N GLU A 145 -9.52 -16.89 -9.34
CA GLU A 145 -10.03 -17.35 -10.63
C GLU A 145 -10.05 -16.21 -11.65
N PHE A 146 -9.56 -16.49 -12.86
CA PHE A 146 -9.80 -15.62 -14.00
C PHE A 146 -11.11 -16.01 -14.69
N VAL A 147 -12.05 -15.07 -14.76
CA VAL A 147 -13.40 -15.31 -15.30
C VAL A 147 -13.56 -14.54 -16.61
N ASP A 148 -13.70 -15.26 -17.71
CA ASP A 148 -13.90 -14.74 -19.07
C ASP A 148 -15.23 -15.15 -19.71
N ASP A 149 -15.98 -16.06 -19.08
CA ASP A 149 -17.33 -16.43 -19.48
C ASP A 149 -18.36 -15.40 -18.98
N GLU A 150 -19.13 -14.83 -19.91
CA GLU A 150 -20.11 -13.78 -19.64
C GLU A 150 -21.19 -14.23 -18.64
N LYS A 151 -21.64 -15.49 -18.72
CA LYS A 151 -22.66 -16.03 -17.80
C LYS A 151 -22.17 -16.12 -16.37
N ARG A 152 -20.85 -16.20 -16.15
CA ARG A 152 -20.22 -16.15 -14.82
C ARG A 152 -19.85 -14.74 -14.39
N ILE A 153 -19.43 -13.88 -15.31
CA ILE A 153 -19.13 -12.47 -15.02
C ILE A 153 -20.37 -11.75 -14.50
N MET A 154 -21.52 -11.89 -15.18
CA MET A 154 -22.75 -11.17 -14.83
C MET A 154 -23.17 -11.34 -13.35
N PRO A 155 -23.29 -12.55 -12.78
CA PRO A 155 -23.66 -12.69 -11.37
C PRO A 155 -22.61 -12.13 -10.40
N ILE A 156 -21.31 -12.24 -10.71
CA ILE A 156 -20.23 -11.65 -9.87
C ILE A 156 -20.36 -10.12 -9.86
N LEU A 157 -20.59 -9.51 -11.02
CA LEU A 157 -20.78 -8.06 -11.12
C LEU A 157 -22.07 -7.59 -10.45
N ALA A 158 -23.13 -8.40 -10.49
CA ALA A 158 -24.41 -8.08 -9.84
C ALA A 158 -24.37 -8.23 -8.30
N ASP A 159 -23.51 -9.08 -7.74
CA ASP A 159 -23.48 -9.33 -6.30
C ASP A 159 -22.88 -8.17 -5.50
N LYS A 160 -23.71 -7.47 -4.73
CA LYS A 160 -23.32 -6.30 -3.94
C LYS A 160 -22.39 -6.63 -2.75
N ASN A 161 -22.25 -7.90 -2.37
CA ASN A 161 -21.34 -8.33 -1.31
C ASN A 161 -19.89 -8.51 -1.81
N ILE A 162 -19.70 -8.62 -3.13
CA ILE A 162 -18.39 -8.67 -3.76
C ILE A 162 -18.01 -7.25 -4.16
N ILE A 163 -16.95 -6.72 -3.56
CA ILE A 163 -16.41 -5.41 -3.93
C ILE A 163 -15.73 -5.48 -5.31
N LYS A 164 -15.99 -4.49 -6.17
CA LYS A 164 -15.37 -4.37 -7.49
C LYS A 164 -14.21 -3.39 -7.41
N LEU A 165 -13.01 -3.88 -7.61
CA LEU A 165 -11.78 -3.13 -7.48
C LEU A 165 -11.26 -2.77 -8.86
N HIS A 166 -11.20 -1.47 -9.15
CA HIS A 166 -10.79 -0.89 -10.42
C HIS A 166 -9.37 -0.35 -10.34
N TYR A 167 -8.63 -0.32 -11.45
CA TYR A 167 -7.31 0.32 -11.44
C TYR A 167 -7.40 1.82 -11.05
N GLN A 168 -8.43 2.50 -11.54
CA GLN A 168 -8.75 3.91 -11.26
C GLN A 168 -10.21 4.22 -11.58
N ASN A 169 -10.74 5.33 -11.06
CA ASN A 169 -12.11 5.82 -11.28
C ASN A 169 -13.24 4.85 -10.86
N GLY A 170 -12.99 3.89 -9.95
CA GLY A 170 -13.97 2.91 -9.49
C GLY A 170 -15.24 3.56 -8.92
N ALA A 171 -15.13 4.68 -8.22
CA ALA A 171 -16.28 5.41 -7.66
C ALA A 171 -17.35 5.81 -8.69
N LYS A 172 -17.01 5.90 -9.98
CA LYS A 172 -17.98 6.22 -11.05
C LYS A 172 -19.01 5.10 -11.29
N PHE A 173 -18.73 3.88 -10.83
CA PHE A 173 -19.56 2.70 -11.05
C PHE A 173 -20.50 2.38 -9.88
N GLY A 174 -20.46 3.17 -8.80
CA GLY A 174 -21.36 3.03 -7.65
C GLY A 174 -20.64 2.61 -6.36
N TYR A 175 -21.42 2.41 -5.30
CA TYR A 175 -20.89 2.27 -3.93
C TYR A 175 -20.12 0.97 -3.67
N CYS A 176 -20.38 -0.09 -4.42
CA CYS A 176 -19.64 -1.36 -4.33
C CYS A 176 -18.40 -1.39 -5.25
N HIS A 177 -17.94 -0.23 -5.71
CA HIS A 177 -16.78 -0.07 -6.56
C HIS A 177 -15.76 0.88 -5.94
N LYS A 178 -14.48 0.51 -5.96
CA LYS A 178 -13.36 1.31 -5.41
C LYS A 178 -12.12 1.16 -6.27
N ASN A 179 -11.14 2.06 -6.10
CA ASN A 179 -9.83 1.86 -6.71
C ASN A 179 -9.01 0.82 -5.94
N TRP A 180 -8.13 0.10 -6.65
CA TRP A 180 -7.21 -0.89 -6.07
C TRP A 180 -6.47 -0.33 -4.85
N GLY A 181 -5.78 0.80 -5.02
CA GLY A 181 -5.01 1.42 -3.95
C GLY A 181 -5.86 1.96 -2.79
N GLU A 182 -7.08 2.45 -3.06
CA GLU A 182 -7.97 3.04 -2.04
C GLU A 182 -8.44 2.03 -0.99
N THR A 183 -8.37 0.74 -1.30
CA THR A 183 -8.78 -0.32 -0.35
C THR A 183 -7.69 -0.73 0.62
N LYS A 184 -6.48 -0.17 0.52
CA LYS A 184 -5.38 -0.49 1.45
C LYS A 184 -5.81 -0.24 2.90
N GLY A 185 -5.39 -1.13 3.80
CA GLY A 185 -5.81 -1.13 5.21
C GLY A 185 -7.23 -1.67 5.47
N GLU A 186 -8.11 -1.75 4.46
CA GLU A 186 -9.46 -2.29 4.66
C GLU A 186 -9.46 -3.81 4.82
N ASP A 187 -10.26 -4.32 5.77
CA ASP A 187 -10.31 -5.75 6.14
C ASP A 187 -11.75 -6.27 6.35
N HIS A 188 -12.73 -5.77 5.60
CA HIS A 188 -14.13 -6.17 5.77
C HIS A 188 -14.69 -6.94 4.56
N TYR A 189 -13.90 -7.14 3.52
CA TYR A 189 -14.34 -7.85 2.32
C TYR A 189 -14.20 -9.36 2.50
N LYS A 190 -15.29 -10.09 2.23
CA LYS A 190 -15.22 -11.54 2.08
C LYS A 190 -14.59 -11.85 0.72
N ASP A 191 -15.33 -11.68 -0.36
CA ASP A 191 -14.83 -11.90 -1.72
C ASP A 191 -14.55 -10.58 -2.43
N VAL A 192 -13.63 -10.59 -3.39
CA VAL A 192 -13.27 -9.41 -4.19
C VAL A 192 -13.28 -9.72 -5.68
N CYS A 193 -13.67 -8.75 -6.48
CA CYS A 193 -13.59 -8.78 -7.94
C CYS A 193 -12.59 -7.73 -8.41
N VAL A 194 -11.41 -8.16 -8.88
CA VAL A 194 -10.35 -7.28 -9.39
C VAL A 194 -10.52 -7.10 -10.90
N MET A 195 -10.89 -5.89 -11.31
CA MET A 195 -11.07 -5.48 -12.70
C MET A 195 -9.71 -5.14 -13.33
N LEU A 196 -9.18 -6.03 -14.16
CA LEU A 196 -7.87 -5.90 -14.80
C LEU A 196 -7.94 -4.91 -15.97
N ASN A 197 -7.23 -3.80 -15.84
CA ASN A 197 -7.03 -2.90 -16.98
C ASN A 197 -6.30 -3.61 -18.13
N LYS A 198 -6.41 -3.07 -19.36
CA LYS A 198 -5.84 -3.67 -20.58
C LYS A 198 -4.37 -4.10 -20.46
N THR A 199 -3.54 -3.29 -19.82
CA THR A 199 -2.11 -3.60 -19.63
C THR A 199 -1.91 -4.77 -18.68
N THR A 200 -2.61 -4.79 -17.55
CA THR A 200 -2.53 -5.87 -16.56
C THR A 200 -3.09 -7.17 -17.12
N ALA A 201 -4.23 -7.12 -17.81
CA ALA A 201 -4.80 -8.26 -18.51
C ALA A 201 -3.81 -8.90 -19.50
N LYS A 202 -3.16 -8.09 -20.34
CA LYS A 202 -2.12 -8.55 -21.28
C LYS A 202 -0.94 -9.22 -20.57
N LYS A 203 -0.46 -8.63 -19.47
CA LYS A 203 0.64 -9.19 -18.67
C LYS A 203 0.23 -10.49 -17.96
N ARG A 204 -1.01 -10.60 -17.45
CA ARG A 204 -1.56 -11.83 -16.88
C ARG A 204 -1.55 -12.97 -17.90
N THR A 205 -2.12 -12.74 -19.08
CA THR A 205 -2.18 -13.75 -20.15
C THR A 205 -0.78 -14.20 -20.58
N ALA A 206 0.20 -13.30 -20.54
CA ALA A 206 1.59 -13.62 -20.87
C ALA A 206 2.41 -14.23 -19.70
N GLY A 207 1.83 -14.43 -18.52
CA GLY A 207 2.56 -14.92 -17.33
C GLY A 207 3.60 -13.93 -16.79
N LYS A 208 3.37 -12.61 -16.97
CA LYS A 208 4.35 -11.54 -16.75
C LYS A 208 3.84 -10.46 -15.78
N LEU A 209 2.99 -10.81 -14.81
CA LEU A 209 2.50 -9.84 -13.82
C LEU A 209 3.63 -9.26 -12.95
N SER A 210 4.68 -10.03 -12.68
CA SER A 210 5.89 -9.56 -11.99
C SER A 210 6.64 -8.43 -12.70
N GLU A 211 6.46 -8.29 -14.03
CA GLU A 211 7.05 -7.23 -14.85
C GLU A 211 6.20 -5.95 -14.91
N LEU A 212 5.09 -5.87 -14.14
CA LEU A 212 4.29 -4.65 -14.08
C LEU A 212 5.10 -3.49 -13.49
N PRO A 213 4.87 -2.25 -13.94
CA PRO A 213 5.46 -1.08 -13.30
C PRO A 213 5.15 -1.08 -11.80
N PRO A 214 6.09 -0.69 -10.91
CA PRO A 214 5.94 -0.82 -9.46
C PRO A 214 4.59 -0.30 -8.92
N SER A 215 4.17 0.90 -9.33
CA SER A 215 2.88 1.47 -8.91
C SER A 215 1.67 0.60 -9.29
N THR A 216 1.69 -0.05 -10.45
CA THR A 216 0.59 -0.93 -10.88
C THR A 216 0.66 -2.29 -10.18
N LYS A 217 1.87 -2.83 -10.02
CA LYS A 217 2.12 -4.08 -9.31
C LYS A 217 1.67 -4.00 -7.85
N ASN A 218 2.05 -2.94 -7.15
CA ASN A 218 1.70 -2.70 -5.75
C ASN A 218 0.19 -2.56 -5.57
N LYS A 219 -0.48 -1.78 -6.44
CA LYS A 219 -1.95 -1.65 -6.42
C LYS A 219 -2.65 -2.98 -6.67
N LEU A 220 -2.18 -3.78 -7.63
CA LEU A 220 -2.75 -5.11 -7.89
C LEU A 220 -2.60 -6.03 -6.67
N TYR A 221 -1.43 -6.01 -6.03
CA TYR A 221 -1.18 -6.75 -4.80
C TYR A 221 -2.12 -6.29 -3.66
N VAL A 222 -2.31 -4.99 -3.46
CA VAL A 222 -3.30 -4.47 -2.51
C VAL A 222 -4.70 -5.03 -2.82
N ALA A 223 -5.15 -4.94 -4.07
CA ALA A 223 -6.50 -5.37 -4.48
C ALA A 223 -6.75 -6.86 -4.22
N ILE A 224 -5.77 -7.72 -4.54
CA ILE A 224 -5.87 -9.17 -4.31
C ILE A 224 -5.86 -9.49 -2.81
N THR A 225 -5.00 -8.83 -2.03
CA THR A 225 -4.87 -9.08 -0.58
C THR A 225 -6.01 -8.51 0.26
N ARG A 226 -7.05 -7.93 -0.36
CA ARG A 226 -8.26 -7.53 0.35
C ARG A 226 -9.21 -8.70 0.62
N ALA A 227 -9.09 -9.80 -0.12
CA ALA A 227 -9.99 -10.94 0.03
C ALA A 227 -9.67 -11.77 1.29
N ARG A 228 -10.70 -12.01 2.11
CA ARG A 228 -10.72 -13.11 3.09
C ARG A 228 -11.22 -14.43 2.47
N GLY A 229 -12.03 -14.31 1.43
CA GLY A 229 -12.63 -15.36 0.62
C GLY A 229 -11.97 -15.41 -0.75
N ASN A 230 -12.79 -15.56 -1.79
CA ASN A 230 -12.35 -15.73 -3.17
C ASN A 230 -11.93 -14.41 -3.83
N VAL A 231 -11.05 -14.53 -4.81
CA VAL A 231 -10.63 -13.46 -5.72
C VAL A 231 -11.07 -13.79 -7.13
N TYR A 232 -11.90 -12.94 -7.72
CA TYR A 232 -12.27 -13.01 -9.13
C TYR A 232 -11.48 -11.98 -9.92
N LEU A 233 -10.77 -12.42 -10.97
CA LEU A 233 -10.06 -11.56 -11.91
C LEU A 233 -10.89 -11.47 -13.19
N ILE A 234 -11.35 -10.26 -13.54
CA ILE A 234 -12.17 -10.00 -14.73
C ILE A 234 -11.47 -8.92 -15.55
N ASN A 235 -11.45 -9.05 -16.87
CA ASN A 235 -10.96 -7.96 -17.72
C ASN A 235 -11.93 -6.78 -17.65
N ASP A 236 -11.40 -5.58 -17.45
CA ASP A 236 -12.19 -4.35 -17.54
C ASP A 236 -12.58 -4.11 -19.01
N PHE A 237 -13.89 -3.95 -19.27
CA PHE A 237 -14.47 -3.82 -20.62
C PHE A 237 -14.67 -2.36 -21.02
#